data_AF-A0A9D1V0M0-F1
#
_entry.id   AF-A0A9D1V0M0-F1
#
_cell.length_a   1.000
_cell.length_b   1.000
_cell.length_c   1.000
_cell.angle_alpha   90.00
_cell.angle_beta   90.00
_cell.angle_gamma   90.00
#
_symmetry.space_group_name_H-M   'P 1'
#
loop_
_entity.id
_entity.type
_entity.pdbx_description
1 polymer ?
#
loop_
_entity_poly.entity_id
_entity_poly.type
_entity_poly.pdbx_seq_one_letter_code
_entity_poly.pdbx_strand_id
1 'polypeptide(L)'
;MKTTLFILGILFFIACSNEKLERTNQLLAKNEIAITEEMDAALQEAIQEHIAIQAGNPNTKSLPVEFQFPSTQEEFDALEFTTLPLYRFDYRVFLENPSAEQLSKAILPAEDEMIFLAKRDRRMTLLMGIEQDAQGEWHKNNLGKNEFYFNRDFALLPELLEKIDGNEFYCLDYFGHLKLVYKQNGETFFAGTINGGNAETEKEFAKGALRLSQYTKENLERIAQYKEGIQ
;
A
#
# COMPACT_ATOMS: atom_id res chain seq x y z
N MET A 1 26.42 -37.65 13.09
CA MET A 1 26.49 -37.06 11.73
C MET A 1 25.14 -36.52 11.21
N LYS A 2 24.00 -37.19 11.40
CA LYS A 2 22.70 -36.67 10.93
C LYS A 2 22.24 -35.38 11.62
N THR A 3 22.48 -35.24 12.93
CA THR A 3 22.12 -34.05 13.71
C THR A 3 22.95 -32.81 13.36
N THR A 4 24.24 -32.98 13.07
CA THR A 4 25.14 -31.89 12.67
C THR A 4 24.78 -31.33 11.30
N LEU A 5 24.40 -32.20 10.34
CA LEU A 5 23.90 -31.79 9.02
C LEU A 5 22.56 -31.04 9.10
N PHE A 6 21.67 -31.46 10.01
CA PHE A 6 20.40 -30.78 10.24
C PHE A 6 20.57 -29.40 10.87
N ILE A 7 21.47 -29.26 11.86
CA ILE A 7 21.80 -27.96 12.48
C ILE A 7 22.48 -27.02 11.46
N LEU A 8 23.41 -27.52 10.65
CA LEU A 8 24.03 -26.74 9.57
C LEU A 8 23.00 -26.28 8.53
N GLY A 9 22.03 -27.14 8.18
CA GLY A 9 20.92 -26.78 7.30
C GLY A 9 20.09 -25.64 7.88
N ILE A 10 19.64 -25.74 9.14
CA ILE A 10 18.85 -24.71 9.81
C ILE A 10 19.61 -23.38 9.88
N LEU A 11 20.89 -23.40 10.26
CA LEU A 11 21.71 -22.19 10.32
C LEU A 11 21.91 -21.54 8.94
N PHE A 12 22.06 -22.34 7.89
CA PHE A 12 22.13 -21.85 6.51
C PHE A 12 20.81 -21.20 6.06
N PHE A 13 19.66 -21.81 6.38
CA PHE A 13 18.34 -21.23 6.08
C PHE A 13 18.10 -19.92 6.84
N ILE A 14 18.50 -19.83 8.11
CA ILE A 14 18.39 -18.60 8.92
C ILE A 14 19.33 -17.50 8.37
N ALA A 15 20.54 -17.86 7.93
CA ALA A 15 21.48 -16.91 7.34
C ALA A 15 20.95 -16.33 6.03
N CYS A 16 20.45 -17.17 5.12
CA CYS A 16 19.88 -16.72 3.84
C CYS A 16 18.62 -15.85 4.03
N SER A 17 17.78 -16.14 5.02
CA SER A 17 16.60 -15.31 5.29
C SER A 17 16.96 -13.94 5.88
N ASN A 18 17.98 -13.88 6.74
CA ASN A 18 18.48 -12.62 7.30
C ASN A 18 19.18 -11.75 6.25
N GLU A 19 19.96 -12.35 5.35
CA GLU A 19 20.60 -11.62 4.24
C GLU A 19 19.56 -11.02 3.30
N LYS A 20 18.52 -11.80 2.93
CA LYS A 20 17.41 -11.32 2.11
C LYS A 20 16.65 -10.18 2.81
N LEU A 21 16.38 -10.31 4.11
CA LEU A 21 15.73 -9.28 4.91
C LEU A 21 16.55 -7.98 4.94
N GLU A 22 17.85 -8.09 5.21
CA GLU A 22 18.78 -6.95 5.22
C GLU A 22 18.76 -6.23 3.87
N ARG A 23 18.87 -6.98 2.78
CA ARG A 23 18.87 -6.43 1.42
C ARG A 23 17.56 -5.73 1.10
N THR A 24 16.41 -6.32 1.43
CA THR A 24 15.11 -5.67 1.23
C THR A 24 15.01 -4.36 2.01
N ASN A 25 15.42 -4.35 3.27
CA ASN A 25 15.40 -3.14 4.09
C ASN A 25 16.30 -2.03 3.53
N GLN A 26 17.48 -2.38 3.02
CA GLN A 26 18.38 -1.42 2.39
C GLN A 26 17.79 -0.81 1.10
N LEU A 27 17.09 -1.61 0.30
CA LEU A 27 16.45 -1.16 -0.92
C LEU A 27 15.24 -0.27 -0.62
N LEU A 28 14.44 -0.62 0.39
CA LEU A 28 13.29 0.17 0.83
C LEU A 28 13.70 1.50 1.48
N ALA A 29 14.75 1.50 2.31
CA ALA A 29 15.23 2.67 3.04
C ALA A 29 15.59 3.87 2.14
N LYS A 30 15.80 3.64 0.83
CA LYS A 30 16.01 4.71 -0.15
C LYS A 30 14.75 5.55 -0.43
N ASN A 31 13.57 4.99 -0.20
CA ASN A 31 12.27 5.62 -0.44
C ASN A 31 11.55 5.95 0.88
N GLU A 32 12.01 5.39 2.00
CA GLU A 32 11.46 5.69 3.31
C GLU A 32 11.80 7.11 3.73
N ILE A 33 10.77 7.80 4.21
CA ILE A 33 10.87 9.14 4.77
C ILE A 33 10.69 9.02 6.28
N ALA A 34 11.54 9.71 7.04
CA ALA A 34 11.41 9.79 8.49
C ALA A 34 10.11 10.52 8.86
N ILE A 35 9.39 9.98 9.84
CA ILE A 35 8.18 10.62 10.34
C ILE A 35 8.53 11.93 11.06
N THR A 36 7.76 12.98 10.80
CA THR A 36 7.84 14.24 11.56
C THR A 36 6.98 14.14 12.82
N GLU A 37 7.14 15.09 13.75
CA GLU A 37 6.27 15.17 14.93
C GLU A 37 4.79 15.35 14.55
N GLU A 38 4.51 16.09 13.48
CA GLU A 38 3.14 16.29 12.97
C GLU A 38 2.55 14.98 12.41
N MET A 39 3.35 14.22 11.66
CA MET A 39 2.93 12.92 11.11
C MET A 39 2.71 11.89 12.22
N ASP A 40 3.57 11.87 13.23
CA ASP A 40 3.42 10.99 14.39
C ASP A 40 2.14 11.32 15.17
N ALA A 41 1.87 12.60 15.43
CA ALA A 41 0.64 13.03 16.09
C ALA A 41 -0.62 12.59 15.32
N ALA A 42 -0.63 12.79 13.99
CA ALA A 42 -1.73 12.35 13.12
C ALA A 42 -1.92 10.83 13.16
N LEU A 43 -0.83 10.06 13.14
CA LEU A 43 -0.88 8.60 13.21
C LEU A 43 -1.42 8.12 14.57
N GLN A 44 -0.98 8.74 15.66
CA GLN A 44 -1.44 8.43 17.02
C GLN A 44 -2.94 8.70 17.18
N GLU A 45 -3.42 9.85 16.68
CA GLU A 45 -4.85 10.20 16.68
C GLU A 45 -5.69 9.14 15.97
N ALA A 46 -5.33 8.83 14.71
CA ALA A 46 -6.02 7.85 13.89
C ALA A 46 -6.06 6.44 14.52
N ILE A 47 -4.99 6.08 15.24
CA ILE A 47 -4.86 4.76 15.86
C ILE A 47 -5.61 4.66 17.18
N GLN A 48 -5.61 5.71 18.00
CA GLN A 48 -6.38 5.73 19.23
C GLN A 48 -7.88 5.59 18.94
N GLU A 49 -8.36 6.28 17.90
CA GLU A 49 -9.74 6.13 17.42
C GLU A 49 -10.00 4.69 16.95
N HIS A 50 -9.12 4.13 16.12
CA HIS A 50 -9.25 2.76 15.64
C HIS A 50 -9.32 1.72 16.78
N ILE A 51 -8.44 1.85 17.77
CA ILE A 51 -8.41 0.98 18.96
C ILE A 51 -9.71 1.12 19.76
N ALA A 52 -10.21 2.34 19.96
CA ALA A 52 -11.46 2.58 20.68
C ALA A 52 -12.66 1.94 19.96
N ILE A 53 -12.73 2.06 18.63
CA ILE A 53 -13.74 1.39 17.79
C ILE A 53 -13.67 -0.13 17.93
N GLN A 54 -12.46 -0.69 17.90
CA GLN A 54 -12.27 -2.13 18.06
C GLN A 54 -12.68 -2.62 19.45
N ALA A 55 -12.35 -1.89 20.51
CA ALA A 55 -12.71 -2.24 21.88
C ALA A 55 -14.23 -2.28 22.11
N GLY A 56 -14.98 -1.43 21.39
CA GLY A 56 -16.44 -1.41 21.41
C GLY A 56 -17.12 -2.49 20.56
N ASN A 57 -16.37 -3.26 19.75
CA ASN A 57 -16.92 -4.22 18.80
C ASN A 57 -16.57 -5.68 19.17
N PRO A 58 -17.53 -6.49 19.66
CA PRO A 58 -17.27 -7.87 20.10
C PRO A 58 -16.89 -8.83 18.97
N ASN A 59 -17.08 -8.45 17.69
CA ASN A 59 -16.80 -9.30 16.54
C ASN A 59 -15.38 -9.14 15.98
N THR A 60 -14.56 -8.23 16.50
CA THR A 60 -13.18 -7.96 16.02
C THR A 60 -12.28 -9.19 16.01
N LYS A 61 -12.43 -10.09 16.98
CA LYS A 61 -11.68 -11.36 17.06
C LYS A 61 -12.03 -12.39 15.97
N SER A 62 -13.06 -12.13 15.16
CA SER A 62 -13.48 -13.01 14.06
C SER A 62 -12.95 -12.58 12.68
N LEU A 63 -12.26 -11.44 12.59
CA LEU A 63 -11.68 -10.99 11.33
C LEU A 63 -10.58 -11.97 10.87
N PRO A 64 -10.55 -12.33 9.57
CA PRO A 64 -9.45 -13.10 9.01
C PRO A 64 -8.11 -12.43 9.34
N VAL A 65 -7.07 -13.25 9.54
CA VAL A 65 -5.74 -12.78 9.97
C VAL A 65 -5.21 -11.67 9.07
N GLU A 66 -5.58 -11.64 7.79
CA GLU A 66 -5.19 -10.65 6.76
C GLU A 66 -5.76 -9.23 6.98
N PHE A 67 -6.72 -9.08 7.89
CA PHE A 67 -7.37 -7.81 8.24
C PHE A 67 -7.11 -7.40 9.69
N GLN A 68 -6.19 -8.06 10.38
CA GLN A 68 -5.81 -7.71 11.74
C GLN A 68 -4.78 -6.57 11.73
N PHE A 69 -5.13 -5.49 12.42
CA PHE A 69 -4.30 -4.31 12.71
C PHE A 69 -4.10 -4.22 14.23
N PRO A 70 -3.12 -3.43 14.73
CA PRO A 70 -2.94 -3.22 16.16
C PRO A 70 -4.27 -2.88 16.85
N SER A 71 -4.60 -3.66 17.87
CA SER A 71 -5.86 -3.60 18.60
C SER A 71 -5.71 -3.01 20.00
N THR A 72 -4.46 -2.76 20.41
CA THR A 72 -4.08 -2.14 21.68
C THR A 72 -2.94 -1.15 21.45
N GLN A 73 -2.79 -0.19 22.37
CA GLN A 73 -1.69 0.78 22.31
C GLN A 73 -0.34 0.07 22.46
N GLU A 74 -0.25 -0.97 23.30
CA GLU A 74 0.99 -1.75 23.49
C GLU A 74 1.45 -2.44 22.19
N GLU A 75 0.51 -2.99 21.40
CA GLU A 75 0.84 -3.57 20.10
C GLU A 75 1.33 -2.52 19.09
N PHE A 76 0.80 -1.31 19.18
CA PHE A 76 1.18 -0.19 18.31
C PHE A 76 2.53 0.39 18.69
N ASP A 77 2.79 0.64 19.98
CA ASP A 77 4.04 1.21 20.51
C ASP A 77 5.25 0.30 20.28
N ALA A 78 5.02 -1.00 20.01
CA ALA A 78 6.05 -1.96 19.65
C ALA A 78 6.52 -1.86 18.19
N LEU A 79 5.97 -0.92 17.40
CA LEU A 79 6.26 -0.75 15.98
C LEU A 79 7.14 0.48 15.73
N GLU A 80 8.08 0.34 14.81
CA GLU A 80 8.87 1.44 14.25
C GLU A 80 8.22 1.90 12.95
N PHE A 81 7.95 3.20 12.80
CA PHE A 81 7.27 3.75 11.62
C PHE A 81 8.18 4.62 10.76
N THR A 82 8.03 4.43 9.45
CA THR A 82 8.49 5.35 8.40
C THR A 82 7.32 5.64 7.46
N THR A 83 7.37 6.70 6.67
CA THR A 83 6.39 6.93 5.60
C THR A 83 6.99 6.65 4.22
N LEU A 84 6.13 6.45 3.23
CA LEU A 84 6.48 6.29 1.83
C LEU A 84 5.75 7.35 1.00
N PRO A 85 6.34 7.86 -0.10
CA PRO A 85 5.68 8.83 -0.96
C PRO A 85 4.33 8.29 -1.46
N LEU A 86 3.25 9.03 -1.18
CA LEU A 86 1.90 8.70 -1.62
C LEU A 86 1.39 9.71 -2.63
N TYR A 87 0.83 9.19 -3.70
CA TYR A 87 0.16 9.95 -4.73
C TYR A 87 -1.25 9.40 -4.90
N ARG A 88 -2.18 10.25 -5.35
CA ARG A 88 -3.52 9.84 -5.76
C ARG A 88 -3.69 10.00 -7.25
N PHE A 89 -4.54 9.18 -7.83
CA PHE A 89 -5.00 9.35 -9.20
C PHE A 89 -6.27 10.23 -9.25
N ASP A 90 -6.15 11.50 -9.64
CA ASP A 90 -7.31 12.33 -9.97
C ASP A 90 -7.88 11.94 -11.33
N TYR A 91 -8.82 11.03 -11.24
CA TYR A 91 -9.53 10.50 -12.37
C TYR A 91 -10.26 11.56 -13.21
N ARG A 92 -10.76 12.64 -12.59
CA ARG A 92 -11.48 13.69 -13.32
C ARG A 92 -10.53 14.43 -14.25
N VAL A 93 -9.33 14.75 -13.75
CA VAL A 93 -8.25 15.36 -14.54
C VAL A 93 -7.87 14.45 -15.70
N PHE A 94 -7.75 13.13 -15.47
CA PHE A 94 -7.44 12.20 -16.56
C PHE A 94 -8.51 12.17 -17.66
N LEU A 95 -9.78 12.19 -17.28
CA LEU A 95 -10.91 12.08 -18.21
C LEU A 95 -11.13 13.29 -19.11
N GLU A 96 -10.62 14.47 -18.75
CA GLU A 96 -10.72 15.65 -19.60
C GLU A 96 -10.06 15.44 -20.97
N ASN A 97 -8.91 14.74 -21.00
CA ASN A 97 -8.20 14.40 -22.23
C ASN A 97 -7.32 13.15 -22.04
N PRO A 98 -7.89 11.93 -22.11
CA PRO A 98 -7.18 10.70 -21.79
C PRO A 98 -5.97 10.45 -22.70
N SER A 99 -4.78 10.60 -22.14
CA SER A 99 -3.50 10.43 -22.82
C SER A 99 -2.38 10.13 -21.83
N ALA A 100 -1.22 9.67 -22.32
CA ALA A 100 -0.01 9.48 -21.53
C ALA A 100 0.42 10.79 -20.83
N GLU A 101 0.38 11.92 -21.54
CA GLU A 101 0.70 13.22 -20.96
C GLU A 101 -0.28 13.58 -19.83
N GLN A 102 -1.57 13.35 -20.03
CA GLN A 102 -2.58 13.66 -19.02
C GLN A 102 -2.50 12.72 -17.81
N LEU A 103 -2.07 11.47 -17.98
CA LEU A 103 -1.84 10.55 -16.88
C LEU A 103 -0.81 11.11 -15.89
N SER A 104 0.28 11.70 -16.38
CA SER A 104 1.28 12.33 -15.51
C SER A 104 0.72 13.52 -14.71
N LYS A 105 -0.23 14.28 -15.28
CA LYS A 105 -0.91 15.40 -14.62
C LYS A 105 -2.01 14.95 -13.66
N ALA A 106 -2.58 13.77 -13.88
CA ALA A 106 -3.61 13.18 -13.05
C ALA A 106 -3.05 12.47 -11.80
N ILE A 107 -1.75 12.18 -11.76
CA ILE A 107 -1.10 11.60 -10.58
C ILE A 107 -0.50 12.74 -9.76
N LEU A 108 -1.08 13.00 -8.59
CA LEU A 108 -0.74 14.15 -7.74
C LEU A 108 -0.38 13.67 -6.33
N PRO A 109 0.53 14.36 -5.60
CA PRO A 109 0.77 14.05 -4.20
C PRO A 109 -0.54 14.02 -3.41
N ALA A 110 -0.67 13.06 -2.51
CA ALA A 110 -1.80 13.04 -1.57
C ALA A 110 -1.45 13.95 -0.38
N GLU A 111 -2.18 15.05 -0.22
CA GLU A 111 -1.96 16.01 0.87
C GLU A 111 -2.82 15.69 2.11
N ASP A 112 -3.97 15.05 1.88
CA ASP A 112 -5.00 14.65 2.84
C ASP A 112 -4.93 13.15 3.20
N GLU A 113 -3.89 12.45 2.73
CA GLU A 113 -3.72 11.02 2.95
C GLU A 113 -2.25 10.66 3.10
N MET A 114 -1.93 9.76 4.02
CA MET A 114 -0.56 9.30 4.26
C MET A 114 -0.53 7.78 4.41
N ILE A 115 0.57 7.17 4.00
CA ILE A 115 0.85 5.76 4.29
C ILE A 115 2.09 5.62 5.17
N PHE A 116 2.03 4.66 6.08
CA PHE A 116 3.08 4.34 7.03
C PHE A 116 3.48 2.89 6.83
N LEU A 117 4.78 2.66 6.74
CA LEU A 117 5.38 1.35 6.81
C LEU A 117 5.84 1.11 8.24
N ALA A 118 5.27 0.09 8.88
CA ALA A 118 5.63 -0.33 10.22
C ALA A 118 6.57 -1.54 10.19
N LYS A 119 7.56 -1.51 11.07
CA LYS A 119 8.52 -2.58 11.27
C LYS A 119 8.55 -3.03 12.72
N ARG A 120 8.81 -4.32 12.93
CA ARG A 120 9.12 -4.91 14.23
C ARG A 120 10.32 -5.82 14.07
N ASP A 121 11.33 -5.66 14.91
CA ASP A 121 12.59 -6.42 14.80
C ASP A 121 13.18 -6.39 13.39
N ARG A 122 13.14 -5.21 12.75
CA ARG A 122 13.58 -4.96 11.36
C ARG A 122 12.78 -5.69 10.28
N ARG A 123 11.66 -6.35 10.62
CA ARG A 123 10.76 -6.99 9.65
C ARG A 123 9.59 -6.08 9.37
N MET A 124 9.25 -5.91 8.10
CA MET A 124 8.00 -5.25 7.72
C MET A 124 6.83 -6.05 8.25
N THR A 125 5.99 -5.42 9.06
CA THR A 125 4.84 -6.06 9.68
C THR A 125 3.53 -5.48 9.18
N LEU A 126 3.53 -4.23 8.75
CA LEU A 126 2.30 -3.52 8.46
C LEU A 126 2.54 -2.36 7.50
N LEU A 127 1.56 -2.12 6.65
CA LEU A 127 1.36 -0.87 5.94
C LEU A 127 0.00 -0.35 6.35
N MET A 128 -0.03 0.91 6.72
CA MET A 128 -1.19 1.57 7.31
C MET A 128 -1.40 2.90 6.63
N GLY A 129 -2.59 3.12 6.10
CA GLY A 129 -3.01 4.40 5.58
C GLY A 129 -3.87 5.13 6.59
N ILE A 130 -3.71 6.44 6.64
CA ILE A 130 -4.60 7.36 7.33
C ILE A 130 -5.05 8.44 6.36
N GLU A 131 -6.27 8.92 6.51
CA GLU A 131 -6.86 10.00 5.73
C GLU A 131 -7.39 11.09 6.65
N GLN A 132 -7.33 12.33 6.20
CA GLN A 132 -7.91 13.47 6.88
C GLN A 132 -9.33 13.70 6.35
N ASP A 133 -10.29 13.81 7.26
CA ASP A 133 -11.67 14.09 6.89
C ASP A 133 -11.91 15.58 6.56
N ALA A 134 -13.16 15.92 6.24
CA ALA A 134 -13.54 17.31 5.92
C ALA A 134 -13.53 18.24 7.15
N GLN A 135 -13.41 17.70 8.36
CA GLN A 135 -13.29 18.46 9.61
C GLN A 135 -11.82 18.69 10.00
N GLY A 136 -10.89 17.98 9.35
CA GLY A 136 -9.46 18.05 9.63
C GLY A 136 -8.99 16.97 10.61
N GLU A 137 -9.83 16.01 10.96
CA GLU A 137 -9.49 14.90 11.87
C GLU A 137 -8.86 13.74 11.09
N TRP A 138 -7.87 13.07 11.69
CA TRP A 138 -7.15 11.97 11.05
C TRP A 138 -7.74 10.61 11.44
N HIS A 139 -8.03 9.78 10.45
CA HIS A 139 -8.64 8.48 10.65
C HIS A 139 -7.86 7.39 9.91
N LYS A 140 -7.88 6.16 10.45
CA LYS A 140 -7.36 5.02 9.71
C LYS A 140 -8.24 4.75 8.49
N ASN A 141 -7.62 4.74 7.31
CA ASN A 141 -8.31 4.48 6.05
C ASN A 141 -8.25 2.99 5.65
N ASN A 142 -8.64 2.72 4.40
CA ASN A 142 -8.68 1.37 3.82
C ASN A 142 -7.40 0.95 3.10
N LEU A 143 -6.43 1.85 2.91
CA LEU A 143 -5.10 1.56 2.39
C LEU A 143 -4.26 0.89 3.47
N GLY A 144 -4.56 -0.36 3.79
CA GLY A 144 -3.80 -1.12 4.78
C GLY A 144 -3.51 -2.53 4.32
N LYS A 145 -2.28 -3.00 4.60
CA LYS A 145 -1.83 -4.36 4.35
C LYS A 145 -1.07 -4.85 5.57
N ASN A 146 -1.44 -5.99 6.12
CA ASN A 146 -0.78 -6.50 7.31
C ASN A 146 0.28 -7.57 7.01
N GLU A 147 0.84 -8.14 8.07
CA GLU A 147 1.99 -9.05 8.01
C GLU A 147 1.72 -10.27 7.14
N PHE A 148 0.47 -10.73 7.02
CA PHE A 148 0.14 -11.86 6.15
C PHE A 148 0.29 -11.50 4.67
N TYR A 149 -0.15 -10.30 4.28
CA TYR A 149 0.03 -9.79 2.92
C TYR A 149 1.53 -9.62 2.63
N PHE A 150 2.29 -9.05 3.58
CA PHE A 150 3.74 -8.95 3.45
C PHE A 150 4.40 -10.31 3.37
N ASN A 151 4.13 -11.27 4.24
CA ASN A 151 4.79 -12.58 4.22
C ASN A 151 4.56 -13.36 2.92
N ARG A 152 3.38 -13.21 2.28
CA ARG A 152 3.12 -13.76 0.95
C ARG A 152 3.90 -13.02 -0.15
N ASP A 153 3.94 -11.69 -0.07
CA ASP A 153 4.43 -10.83 -1.17
C ASP A 153 5.94 -10.51 -1.06
N PHE A 154 6.54 -10.61 0.14
CA PHE A 154 7.96 -10.36 0.45
C PHE A 154 8.89 -11.35 -0.26
N ALA A 155 8.38 -12.51 -0.67
CA ALA A 155 9.18 -13.49 -1.39
C ALA A 155 9.77 -12.92 -2.69
N LEU A 156 9.08 -12.01 -3.37
CA LEU A 156 9.50 -11.45 -4.67
C LEU A 156 9.87 -9.97 -4.60
N LEU A 157 9.54 -9.28 -3.51
CA LEU A 157 9.81 -7.85 -3.33
C LEU A 157 11.28 -7.45 -3.55
N PRO A 158 12.31 -8.09 -2.96
CA PRO A 158 13.69 -7.69 -3.21
C PRO A 158 14.10 -7.82 -4.68
N GLU A 159 13.67 -8.89 -5.37
CA GLU A 159 13.97 -9.06 -6.80
C GLU A 159 13.31 -7.98 -7.67
N LEU A 160 12.13 -7.49 -7.26
CA LEU A 160 11.50 -6.34 -7.90
C LEU A 160 12.31 -5.08 -7.65
N LEU A 161 12.58 -4.75 -6.39
CA LEU A 161 13.28 -3.51 -6.00
C LEU A 161 14.66 -3.39 -6.65
N GLU A 162 15.35 -4.51 -6.88
CA GLU A 162 16.64 -4.57 -7.59
C GLU A 162 16.55 -4.18 -9.07
N LYS A 163 15.40 -4.39 -9.70
CA LYS A 163 15.16 -4.08 -11.12
C LYS A 163 14.68 -2.64 -11.32
N ILE A 164 14.32 -1.95 -10.24
CA ILE A 164 13.85 -0.57 -10.30
C ILE A 164 15.04 0.35 -10.58
N ASP A 165 14.90 1.18 -11.61
CA ASP A 165 15.88 2.19 -11.97
C ASP A 165 16.11 3.13 -10.79
N GLY A 166 17.36 3.25 -10.33
CA GLY A 166 17.73 4.06 -9.16
C GLY A 166 17.22 3.52 -7.81
N ASN A 167 16.45 2.43 -7.81
CA ASN A 167 15.64 1.96 -6.68
C ASN A 167 14.61 3.01 -6.19
N GLU A 168 14.11 3.87 -7.08
CA GLU A 168 13.12 4.89 -6.75
C GLU A 168 11.70 4.45 -7.13
N PHE A 169 10.78 4.53 -6.16
CA PHE A 169 9.37 4.21 -6.35
C PHE A 169 8.48 5.11 -5.49
N TYR A 170 7.20 5.15 -5.82
CA TYR A 170 6.17 5.73 -4.96
C TYR A 170 4.93 4.84 -4.92
N CYS A 171 4.08 5.10 -3.94
CA CYS A 171 2.78 4.46 -3.82
C CYS A 171 1.71 5.32 -4.48
N LEU A 172 0.80 4.68 -5.21
CA LEU A 172 -0.33 5.32 -5.85
C LEU A 172 -1.62 4.75 -5.25
N ASP A 173 -2.47 5.59 -4.67
CA ASP A 173 -3.87 5.23 -4.47
C ASP A 173 -4.63 5.32 -5.80
N TYR A 174 -5.12 4.17 -6.24
CA TYR A 174 -5.98 4.01 -7.40
C TYR A 174 -7.34 3.47 -6.95
N PHE A 175 -8.22 4.36 -6.50
CA PHE A 175 -9.58 4.06 -6.03
C PHE A 175 -9.62 3.13 -4.81
N GLY A 176 -8.84 3.43 -3.77
CA GLY A 176 -8.73 2.59 -2.57
C GLY A 176 -7.86 1.34 -2.77
N HIS A 177 -7.10 1.30 -3.86
CA HIS A 177 -6.17 0.21 -4.17
C HIS A 177 -4.76 0.74 -4.32
N LEU A 178 -3.91 0.38 -3.36
CA LEU A 178 -2.50 0.75 -3.38
C LEU A 178 -1.77 0.03 -4.52
N LYS A 179 -1.17 0.83 -5.41
CA LYS A 179 -0.24 0.39 -6.45
C LYS A 179 1.18 0.84 -6.11
N LEU A 180 2.17 0.03 -6.51
CA LEU A 180 3.57 0.44 -6.53
C LEU A 180 3.90 0.98 -7.92
N VAL A 181 4.41 2.20 -8.00
CA VAL A 181 4.80 2.83 -9.27
C VAL A 181 6.29 3.07 -9.30
N TYR A 182 6.94 2.59 -10.36
CA TYR A 182 8.39 2.60 -10.49
C TYR A 182 8.82 2.61 -11.96
N LYS A 183 10.09 2.90 -12.21
CA LYS A 183 10.69 2.77 -13.54
C LYS A 183 11.57 1.54 -13.63
N GLN A 184 11.55 0.88 -14.78
CA GLN A 184 12.46 -0.21 -15.11
C GLN A 184 12.87 -0.07 -16.58
N ASN A 185 14.18 0.02 -16.83
CA ASN A 185 14.73 0.26 -18.17
C ASN A 185 14.17 1.52 -18.86
N GLY A 186 13.86 2.57 -18.09
CA GLY A 186 13.31 3.83 -18.56
C GLY A 186 11.80 3.84 -18.81
N GLU A 187 11.11 2.70 -18.63
CA GLU A 187 9.66 2.59 -18.78
C GLU A 187 8.95 2.58 -17.42
N THR A 188 7.80 3.26 -17.31
CA THR A 188 7.00 3.35 -16.07
C THR A 188 6.06 2.15 -15.94
N PHE A 189 6.07 1.52 -14.77
CA PHE A 189 5.22 0.38 -14.42
C PHE A 189 4.34 0.66 -13.20
N PHE A 190 3.14 0.10 -13.22
CA PHE A 190 2.12 0.20 -12.19
C PHE A 190 1.77 -1.20 -11.68
N ALA A 191 2.34 -1.62 -10.56
CA ALA A 191 2.08 -2.94 -9.99
C ALA A 191 0.90 -2.93 -9.00
N GLY A 192 -0.05 -3.83 -9.19
CA GLY A 192 -1.23 -3.99 -8.31
C GLY A 192 -0.92 -4.65 -6.96
N THR A 193 0.30 -5.15 -6.80
CA THR A 193 0.82 -5.69 -5.54
C THR A 193 2.23 -5.18 -5.33
N ILE A 194 2.63 -5.05 -4.07
CA ILE A 194 3.98 -4.58 -3.70
C ILE A 194 5.07 -5.50 -4.28
N ASN A 195 4.76 -6.75 -4.60
CA ASN A 195 5.68 -7.72 -5.19
C ASN A 195 5.78 -7.70 -6.73
N GLY A 196 5.11 -6.78 -7.42
CA GLY A 196 5.20 -6.65 -8.88
C GLY A 196 4.22 -7.54 -9.67
N GLY A 197 3.32 -8.24 -8.99
CA GLY A 197 2.24 -8.99 -9.62
C GLY A 197 1.33 -8.09 -10.45
N ASN A 198 1.07 -8.50 -11.70
CA ASN A 198 0.27 -7.74 -12.67
C ASN A 198 0.76 -6.29 -12.86
N ALA A 199 2.07 -6.11 -13.03
CA ALA A 199 2.62 -4.81 -13.41
C ALA A 199 2.14 -4.39 -14.80
N GLU A 200 1.50 -3.24 -14.87
CA GLU A 200 0.99 -2.64 -16.10
C GLU A 200 1.99 -1.59 -16.58
N THR A 201 2.29 -1.58 -17.87
CA THR A 201 2.95 -0.41 -18.49
C THR A 201 2.04 0.82 -18.38
N GLU A 202 2.60 2.02 -18.50
CA GLU A 202 1.83 3.26 -18.54
C GLU A 202 0.66 3.22 -19.54
N LYS A 203 0.91 2.63 -20.72
CA LYS A 203 -0.11 2.45 -21.76
C LYS A 203 -1.23 1.49 -21.34
N GLU A 204 -0.90 0.41 -20.65
CA GLU A 204 -1.89 -0.55 -20.16
C GLU A 204 -2.71 0.03 -19.02
N PHE A 205 -2.06 0.73 -18.09
CA PHE A 205 -2.72 1.44 -17.00
C PHE A 205 -3.71 2.49 -17.54
N ALA A 206 -3.29 3.33 -18.48
CA ALA A 206 -4.16 4.33 -19.11
C ALA A 206 -5.37 3.70 -19.83
N LYS A 207 -5.17 2.57 -20.51
CA LYS A 207 -6.28 1.80 -21.13
C LYS A 207 -7.23 1.23 -20.08
N GLY A 208 -6.70 0.76 -18.95
CA GLY A 208 -7.49 0.27 -17.81
C GLY A 208 -8.37 1.37 -17.23
N ALA A 209 -7.79 2.55 -16.96
CA ALA A 209 -8.51 3.72 -16.47
C ALA A 209 -9.63 4.16 -17.43
N LEU A 210 -9.34 4.20 -18.73
CA LEU A 210 -10.35 4.49 -19.77
C LEU A 210 -11.50 3.48 -19.79
N ARG A 211 -11.20 2.19 -19.68
CA ARG A 211 -12.22 1.14 -19.67
C ARG A 211 -13.13 1.25 -18.45
N LEU A 212 -12.55 1.51 -17.28
CA LEU A 212 -13.30 1.74 -16.05
C LEU A 212 -14.27 2.93 -16.21
N SER A 213 -13.87 3.96 -16.97
CA SER A 213 -14.76 5.08 -17.32
C SER A 213 -15.98 4.69 -18.09
N GLN A 214 -15.77 3.95 -19.17
CA GLN A 214 -16.84 3.57 -20.07
C GLN A 214 -17.83 2.68 -19.32
N TYR A 215 -17.31 1.73 -18.55
CA TYR A 215 -18.09 0.85 -17.70
C TYR A 215 -18.93 1.62 -16.65
N THR A 216 -18.33 2.59 -15.94
CA THR A 216 -19.05 3.40 -14.95
C THR A 216 -20.17 4.22 -15.61
N LYS A 217 -19.90 4.83 -16.77
CA LYS A 217 -20.90 5.59 -17.53
C LYS A 217 -22.07 4.72 -17.96
N GLU A 218 -21.79 3.57 -18.58
CA GLU A 218 -22.80 2.61 -19.03
C GLU A 218 -23.69 2.13 -17.86
N ASN A 219 -23.10 1.86 -16.70
CA ASN A 219 -23.87 1.46 -15.52
C ASN A 219 -24.76 2.58 -14.96
N LEU A 220 -24.28 3.82 -14.93
CA LEU A 220 -25.09 4.97 -14.51
C LEU A 220 -26.27 5.21 -15.45
N GLU A 221 -26.05 5.09 -16.77
CA GLU A 221 -27.11 5.17 -17.78
C GLU A 221 -28.16 4.06 -17.58
N ARG A 222 -27.72 2.82 -17.33
CA ARG A 222 -28.64 1.71 -17.01
C ARG A 222 -29.45 1.99 -15.75
N ILE A 223 -28.82 2.46 -14.67
CA ILE A 223 -29.52 2.79 -13.41
C ILE A 223 -30.55 3.91 -13.64
N ALA A 224 -30.23 4.93 -14.45
CA ALA A 224 -31.17 5.99 -14.80
C ALA A 224 -32.38 5.44 -15.57
N GLN A 225 -32.15 4.59 -16.57
CA GLN A 225 -33.22 3.92 -17.32
C GLN A 225 -34.12 3.04 -16.44
N TYR A 226 -33.54 2.31 -15.46
CA TYR A 226 -34.32 1.55 -14.49
C TYR A 226 -35.17 2.43 -13.58
N LYS A 227 -34.71 3.62 -13.20
CA LYS A 227 -35.49 4.57 -12.38
C LYS A 227 -36.63 5.22 -13.15
N GLU A 228 -36.45 5.45 -14.45
CA GLU A 228 -37.50 6.01 -15.32
C GLU A 228 -38.57 4.98 -15.71
N GLY A 229 -38.24 3.69 -15.76
CA GLY A 229 -39.18 2.60 -16.06
C GLY A 229 -40.02 2.09 -14.88
N ILE A 230 -39.94 2.72 -13.70
CA ILE A 230 -40.72 2.37 -12.48
C ILE A 230 -41.86 3.39 -12.22
N GLN A 231 -42.13 4.33 -13.14
CA GLN A 231 -43.34 5.16 -13.11
C GLN A 231 -44.53 4.48 -13.81
#